data_AF-A0A222FIS2-F1
#
_entry.id   AF-A0A222FIS2-F1
#
_cell.length_a   1.000
_cell.length_b   1.000
_cell.length_c   1.000
_cell.angle_alpha   90.00
_cell.angle_beta   90.00
_cell.angle_gamma   90.00
#
_symmetry.space_group_name_H-M   'P 1'
#
loop_
_entity.id
_entity.type
_entity.pdbx_description
1 polymer ?
#
loop_
_entity_poly.entity_id
_entity_poly.type
_entity_poly.pdbx_seq_one_letter_code
_entity_poly.pdbx_strand_id
1 'polypeptide(L)'
;MKQLGLCLLLGYWSCISAAGELSAAAIERWLSSQPAVEAWGDEHKDAFSHRSDNSMLEVKDFIEPLQQAGLYGEMKSLLGRHGYDTPEQWAQATVQIVSAYAATQLRASPMESDPDFLRQQLQQLDNHPHMSAEQKQEMKNMMLATINMIERFRQVPDADVAAIQPYLSQLDQLMGDGSES
;
A
#
# COMPACT_ATOMS: atom_id res chain seq x y z
N MET A 1 -8.25 -46.90 -43.22
CA MET A 1 -7.50 -45.67 -43.57
C MET A 1 -8.27 -44.46 -43.04
N LYS A 2 -7.59 -43.60 -42.26
CA LYS A 2 -7.95 -42.24 -41.77
C LYS A 2 -8.99 -42.18 -40.61
N GLN A 3 -8.63 -41.93 -39.33
CA GLN A 3 -8.11 -40.68 -38.66
C GLN A 3 -9.06 -39.48 -38.94
N LEU A 4 -9.55 -38.63 -38.03
CA LEU A 4 -9.20 -38.12 -36.70
C LEU A 4 -10.54 -37.74 -35.98
N GLY A 5 -10.73 -37.72 -34.66
CA GLY A 5 -9.95 -37.01 -33.64
C GLY A 5 -10.35 -35.52 -33.59
N LEU A 6 -11.39 -35.15 -32.84
CA LEU A 6 -11.74 -33.75 -32.57
C LEU A 6 -11.67 -33.49 -31.07
N CYS A 7 -10.51 -32.95 -30.65
CA CYS A 7 -10.24 -32.53 -29.28
C CYS A 7 -11.09 -31.31 -28.91
N LEU A 8 -11.75 -31.41 -27.75
CA LEU A 8 -12.25 -30.28 -26.96
C LEU A 8 -11.06 -29.43 -26.52
N LEU A 9 -10.84 -28.28 -27.16
CA LEU A 9 -9.95 -27.24 -26.66
C LEU A 9 -10.81 -26.26 -25.86
N LEU A 10 -10.97 -26.54 -24.56
CA LEU A 10 -11.34 -25.54 -23.58
C LEU A 10 -10.18 -24.53 -23.53
N GLY A 11 -10.39 -23.37 -24.14
CA GLY A 11 -9.46 -22.26 -24.11
C GLY A 11 -9.23 -21.82 -22.66
N TYR A 12 -8.10 -22.21 -22.09
CA TYR A 12 -7.54 -21.50 -20.95
C TYR A 12 -7.19 -20.10 -21.44
N TRP A 13 -8.06 -19.13 -21.16
CA TRP A 13 -7.64 -17.74 -21.10
C TRP A 13 -6.67 -17.62 -19.92
N SER A 14 -5.39 -17.89 -20.20
CA SER A 14 -4.32 -17.33 -19.40
C SER A 14 -4.43 -15.83 -19.55
N CYS A 15 -5.06 -15.18 -18.58
CA CYS A 15 -4.92 -13.74 -18.41
C CYS A 15 -3.43 -13.51 -18.16
N ILE A 16 -2.72 -13.06 -19.19
CA ILE A 16 -1.36 -12.56 -19.03
C ILE A 16 -1.51 -11.31 -18.18
N SER A 17 -1.33 -11.44 -16.87
CA SER A 17 -1.13 -10.28 -15.99
C SER A 17 0.16 -9.61 -16.43
N ALA A 18 0.03 -8.54 -17.21
CA ALA A 18 1.12 -7.59 -17.39
C ALA A 18 1.47 -7.06 -16.00
N ALA A 19 2.70 -7.29 -15.56
CA ALA A 19 3.18 -6.96 -14.22
C ALA A 19 3.39 -5.44 -14.00
N GLY A 20 2.48 -4.59 -14.49
CA GLY A 20 2.64 -3.13 -14.48
C GLY A 20 1.42 -2.34 -14.02
N GLU A 21 0.20 -2.87 -14.14
CA GLU A 21 -1.03 -2.15 -13.80
C GLU A 21 -1.82 -2.90 -12.73
N LEU A 22 -2.38 -2.16 -11.77
CA LEU A 22 -3.22 -2.74 -10.73
C LEU A 22 -4.52 -3.27 -11.34
N SER A 23 -4.70 -4.60 -11.31
CA SER A 23 -5.88 -5.26 -11.88
C SER A 23 -6.92 -5.61 -10.82
N ALA A 24 -8.18 -5.72 -11.23
CA ALA A 24 -9.28 -6.22 -10.39
C ALA A 24 -8.92 -7.53 -9.68
N ALA A 25 -8.35 -8.50 -10.41
CA ALA A 25 -7.95 -9.79 -9.85
C ALA A 25 -6.84 -9.66 -8.79
N ALA A 26 -5.92 -8.69 -8.93
CA ALA A 26 -4.90 -8.42 -7.93
C ALA A 26 -5.50 -7.80 -6.66
N ILE A 27 -6.43 -6.85 -6.81
CA ILE A 27 -7.13 -6.21 -5.70
C ILE A 27 -7.98 -7.23 -4.94
N GLU A 28 -8.78 -8.04 -5.64
CA GLU A 28 -9.62 -9.08 -5.03
C GLU A 28 -8.79 -10.14 -4.31
N ARG A 29 -7.68 -10.56 -4.90
CA ARG A 29 -6.74 -11.48 -4.26
C ARG A 29 -6.18 -10.88 -2.98
N TRP A 30 -5.73 -9.63 -3.03
CA TRP A 30 -5.23 -8.91 -1.87
C TRP A 30 -6.29 -8.78 -0.77
N LEU A 31 -7.50 -8.33 -1.11
CA LEU A 31 -8.62 -8.25 -0.17
C LEU A 31 -8.93 -9.60 0.48
N SER A 32 -8.93 -10.68 -0.29
CA SER A 32 -9.19 -12.04 0.24
C SER A 32 -8.13 -12.52 1.23
N SER A 33 -6.92 -11.96 1.18
CA SER A 33 -5.82 -12.33 2.08
C SER A 33 -5.85 -11.59 3.43
N GLN A 34 -6.55 -10.46 3.52
CA GLN A 34 -6.47 -9.57 4.69
C GLN A 34 -6.86 -10.26 5.99
N PRO A 35 -7.98 -11.01 6.10
CA PRO A 35 -8.35 -11.64 7.37
C PRO A 35 -7.30 -12.67 7.86
N ALA A 36 -6.65 -13.36 6.93
CA ALA A 36 -5.62 -14.34 7.28
C ALA A 36 -4.31 -13.65 7.70
N VAL A 37 -3.92 -12.59 7.00
CA VAL A 37 -2.73 -11.80 7.34
C VAL A 37 -2.91 -11.06 8.66
N GLU A 38 -4.10 -10.52 8.93
CA GLU A 38 -4.46 -9.87 10.19
C GLU A 38 -4.37 -10.84 11.36
N ALA A 39 -5.06 -11.99 11.28
CA ALA A 39 -5.00 -13.02 12.33
C ALA A 39 -3.56 -13.51 12.58
N TRP A 40 -2.79 -13.69 11.50
CA TRP A 40 -1.37 -14.04 11.62
C TRP A 40 -0.53 -12.95 12.29
N GLY A 41 -0.80 -11.68 11.97
CA GLY A 41 -0.15 -10.52 12.57
C GLY A 41 -0.42 -10.44 14.08
N ASP A 42 -1.66 -10.68 14.50
CA ASP A 42 -2.06 -10.73 15.91
C ASP A 42 -1.35 -11.84 16.69
N GLU A 43 -1.21 -13.01 16.09
CA GLU A 43 -0.46 -14.14 16.66
C GLU A 43 1.03 -13.82 16.82
N HIS A 44 1.58 -12.97 15.96
CA HIS A 44 3.02 -12.65 15.89
C HIS A 44 3.38 -11.22 16.34
N LYS A 45 2.45 -10.49 16.93
CA LYS A 45 2.64 -9.07 17.32
C LYS A 45 3.89 -8.83 18.17
N ASP A 46 4.23 -9.79 19.04
CA ASP A 46 5.39 -9.69 19.92
C ASP A 46 6.71 -9.68 19.14
N ALA A 47 6.76 -10.37 18.00
CA ALA A 47 7.92 -10.40 17.10
C ALA A 47 8.19 -9.04 16.43
N PHE A 48 7.19 -8.16 16.39
CA PHE A 48 7.28 -6.83 15.76
C PHE A 48 7.16 -5.66 16.77
N SER A 49 7.08 -5.97 18.07
CA SER A 49 6.85 -4.99 19.17
C SER A 49 7.90 -3.88 19.30
N HIS A 50 9.10 -4.05 18.74
CA HIS A 50 10.21 -3.10 18.83
C HIS A 50 10.43 -2.32 17.53
N ARG A 51 9.48 -2.41 16.60
CA ARG A 51 9.60 -1.84 15.28
C ARG A 51 9.32 -0.33 15.32
N SER A 52 10.13 0.46 14.62
CA SER A 52 9.79 1.85 14.32
C SER A 52 8.67 1.90 13.28
N ASP A 53 7.76 2.86 13.40
CA ASP A 53 6.75 3.20 12.39
C ASP A 53 7.42 3.75 11.12
N ASN A 54 8.08 2.87 10.38
CA ASN A 54 8.51 3.18 9.03
C ASN A 54 7.26 3.18 8.15
N SER A 55 7.16 4.18 7.26
CA SER A 55 6.08 4.21 6.28
C SER A 55 6.14 2.91 5.47
N MET A 56 5.11 2.08 5.53
CA MET A 56 5.02 0.81 4.78
C MET A 56 4.73 1.10 3.29
N LEU A 57 5.63 1.84 2.65
CA LEU A 57 5.47 2.37 1.29
C LEU A 57 6.47 1.74 0.30
N GLU A 58 7.32 0.83 0.77
CA GLU A 58 8.21 0.06 -0.07
C GLU A 58 8.14 -1.43 0.26
N VAL A 59 8.36 -2.29 -0.72
CA VAL A 59 8.32 -3.76 -0.53
C VAL A 59 9.28 -4.20 0.57
N LYS A 60 10.50 -3.63 0.62
CA LYS A 60 11.51 -3.99 1.64
C LYS A 60 10.99 -3.76 3.06
N ASP A 61 10.13 -2.76 3.26
CA ASP A 61 9.55 -2.46 4.57
C ASP A 61 8.68 -3.63 5.03
N PHE A 62 8.09 -4.42 4.15
CA PHE A 62 7.35 -5.62 4.57
C PHE A 62 8.28 -6.81 4.80
N ILE A 63 9.35 -6.93 4.02
CA ILE A 63 10.16 -8.15 3.93
C ILE A 63 11.26 -8.24 4.98
N GLU A 64 12.01 -7.16 5.21
CA GLU A 64 13.12 -7.18 6.16
C GLU A 64 12.70 -7.60 7.57
N PRO A 65 11.57 -7.11 8.13
CA PRO A 65 11.10 -7.56 9.45
C PRO A 65 10.77 -9.05 9.48
N LEU A 66 10.12 -9.57 8.43
CA LEU A 66 9.81 -11.00 8.33
C LEU A 66 11.08 -11.86 8.30
N GLN A 67 12.12 -11.39 7.62
CA GLN A 67 13.41 -12.07 7.58
C GLN A 67 14.13 -12.02 8.93
N GLN A 68 14.16 -10.85 9.57
CA GLN A 68 14.79 -10.66 10.89
C GLN A 68 14.12 -11.50 11.99
N ALA A 69 12.79 -11.63 11.92
CA ALA A 69 12.02 -12.45 12.85
C ALA A 69 12.04 -13.96 12.51
N GLY A 70 12.63 -14.36 11.37
CA GLY A 70 12.62 -15.75 10.91
C GLY A 70 11.24 -16.23 10.43
N LEU A 71 10.31 -15.32 10.16
CA LEU A 71 8.89 -15.57 9.85
C LEU A 71 8.58 -15.57 8.34
N TYR A 72 9.56 -15.25 7.49
CA TYR A 72 9.36 -15.17 6.03
C TYR A 72 8.75 -16.44 5.43
N GLY A 73 9.22 -17.63 5.82
CA GLY A 73 8.73 -18.90 5.29
C GLY A 73 7.28 -19.21 5.68
N GLU A 74 6.88 -18.77 6.88
CA GLU A 74 5.52 -18.93 7.38
C GLU A 74 4.56 -17.99 6.63
N MET A 75 4.93 -16.70 6.52
CA MET A 75 4.18 -15.73 5.73
C MET A 75 4.05 -16.19 4.27
N LYS A 76 5.11 -16.72 3.66
CA LYS A 76 5.06 -17.30 2.31
C LYS A 76 4.03 -18.43 2.21
N SER A 77 4.00 -19.33 3.19
CA SER A 77 3.05 -20.45 3.21
C SER A 77 1.61 -19.98 3.38
N LEU A 78 1.40 -18.96 4.22
CA LEU A 78 0.10 -18.33 4.42
C LEU A 78 -0.39 -17.70 3.11
N LEU A 79 0.41 -16.85 2.50
CA LEU A 79 0.07 -16.13 1.26
C LEU A 79 -0.07 -17.05 0.05
N GLY A 80 0.62 -18.18 0.03
CA GLY A 80 0.46 -19.23 -0.99
C GLY A 80 -0.98 -19.75 -1.09
N ARG A 81 -1.72 -19.80 0.03
CA ARG A 81 -3.16 -20.18 0.04
C ARG A 81 -4.05 -19.15 -0.64
N HIS A 82 -3.55 -17.92 -0.80
CA HIS A 82 -4.23 -16.82 -1.49
C HIS A 82 -3.66 -16.59 -2.91
N GLY A 83 -2.80 -17.48 -3.42
CA GLY A 83 -2.30 -17.41 -4.78
C GLY A 83 -1.13 -16.43 -4.99
N TYR A 84 -0.34 -16.18 -3.94
CA TYR A 84 0.94 -15.49 -4.05
C TYR A 84 2.09 -16.49 -4.02
N ASP A 85 3.07 -16.33 -4.92
CA ASP A 85 4.26 -17.19 -4.93
C ASP A 85 5.26 -16.76 -3.85
N THR A 86 5.30 -15.48 -3.52
CA THR A 86 6.22 -14.91 -2.54
C THR A 86 5.59 -13.76 -1.74
N PRO A 87 6.07 -13.50 -0.51
CA PRO A 87 5.69 -12.33 0.27
C PRO A 87 5.92 -10.99 -0.46
N GLU A 88 6.94 -10.89 -1.32
CA GLU A 88 7.22 -9.68 -2.11
C GLU A 88 6.10 -9.35 -3.07
N GLN A 89 5.47 -10.36 -3.70
CA GLN A 89 4.34 -10.13 -4.61
C GLN A 89 3.14 -9.54 -3.85
N TRP A 90 2.86 -10.05 -2.65
CA TRP A 90 1.82 -9.51 -1.79
C TRP A 90 2.16 -8.09 -1.32
N ALA A 91 3.39 -7.86 -0.87
CA ALA A 91 3.85 -6.54 -0.45
C ALA A 91 3.79 -5.52 -1.59
N GLN A 92 4.14 -5.91 -2.81
CA GLN A 92 4.01 -5.06 -3.99
C GLN A 92 2.55 -4.68 -4.26
N ALA A 93 1.62 -5.63 -4.15
CA ALA A 93 0.19 -5.37 -4.27
C ALA A 93 -0.29 -4.42 -3.16
N THR A 94 0.14 -4.64 -1.90
CA THR A 94 -0.16 -3.76 -0.77
C THR A 94 0.30 -2.33 -1.04
N VAL A 95 1.57 -2.13 -1.46
CA VAL A 95 2.11 -0.80 -1.76
C VAL A 95 1.31 -0.11 -2.87
N GLN A 96 0.98 -0.82 -3.95
CA GLN A 96 0.20 -0.26 -5.05
C GLN A 96 -1.21 0.14 -4.62
N ILE A 97 -1.94 -0.75 -3.92
CA ILE A 97 -3.32 -0.52 -3.49
C ILE A 97 -3.38 0.63 -2.47
N VAL A 98 -2.50 0.62 -1.45
CA VAL A 98 -2.46 1.67 -0.43
C VAL A 98 -2.07 3.01 -1.05
N SER A 99 -1.12 3.03 -1.99
CA SER A 99 -0.72 4.26 -2.69
C SER A 99 -1.85 4.81 -3.58
N ALA A 100 -2.57 3.95 -4.30
CA ALA A 100 -3.73 4.35 -5.09
C ALA A 100 -4.88 4.88 -4.22
N TYR A 101 -5.11 4.25 -3.06
CA TYR A 101 -6.09 4.70 -2.10
C TYR A 101 -5.72 6.06 -1.52
N ALA A 102 -4.49 6.23 -1.03
CA ALA A 102 -3.98 7.51 -0.54
C ALA A 102 -4.06 8.61 -1.60
N ALA A 103 -3.69 8.30 -2.85
CA ALA A 103 -3.82 9.23 -3.97
C ALA A 103 -5.27 9.64 -4.25
N THR A 104 -6.24 8.73 -4.05
CA THR A 104 -7.67 9.02 -4.18
C THR A 104 -8.11 10.02 -3.12
N GLN A 105 -7.74 9.79 -1.84
CA GLN A 105 -8.07 10.70 -0.74
C GLN A 105 -7.43 12.08 -0.96
N LEU A 106 -6.18 12.11 -1.42
CA LEU A 106 -5.46 13.35 -1.74
C LEU A 106 -6.18 14.16 -2.83
N ARG A 107 -6.66 13.50 -3.88
CA ARG A 107 -7.39 14.14 -4.99
C ARG A 107 -8.77 14.65 -4.57
N ALA A 108 -9.37 14.07 -3.54
CA ALA A 108 -10.64 14.53 -2.98
C ALA A 108 -10.51 15.86 -2.21
N SER A 109 -9.34 16.15 -1.63
CA SER A 109 -9.04 17.38 -0.87
C SER A 109 -7.89 18.20 -1.47
N PRO A 110 -8.06 18.79 -2.67
CA PRO A 110 -6.96 19.36 -3.44
C PRO A 110 -6.31 20.61 -2.81
N MET A 111 -7.04 21.42 -2.03
CA MET A 111 -6.46 22.60 -1.37
C MET A 111 -5.59 22.23 -0.16
N GLU A 112 -5.99 21.25 0.63
CA GLU A 112 -5.22 20.78 1.81
C GLU A 112 -4.00 19.96 1.41
N SER A 113 -4.03 19.43 0.19
CA SER A 113 -3.03 18.57 -0.41
C SER A 113 -2.07 19.28 -1.36
N ASP A 114 -2.11 20.62 -1.41
CA ASP A 114 -1.24 21.39 -2.29
C ASP A 114 0.17 21.54 -1.67
N PRO A 115 1.21 20.91 -2.26
CA PRO A 115 2.57 21.03 -1.75
C PRO A 115 3.09 22.47 -1.80
N ASP A 116 2.61 23.32 -2.72
CA ASP A 116 3.05 24.71 -2.79
C ASP A 116 2.49 25.54 -1.65
N PHE A 117 1.23 25.31 -1.26
CA PHE A 117 0.66 25.89 -0.06
C PHE A 117 1.46 25.48 1.20
N LEU A 118 1.79 24.19 1.33
CA LEU A 118 2.61 23.72 2.46
C LEU A 118 4.02 24.33 2.47
N ARG A 119 4.65 24.51 1.30
CA ARG A 119 5.94 25.20 1.19
C ARG A 119 5.87 26.66 1.63
N GLN A 120 4.78 27.36 1.33
CA GLN A 120 4.56 28.73 1.81
C GLN A 120 4.43 28.76 3.34
N GLN A 121 3.69 27.82 3.93
CA GLN A 121 3.57 27.69 5.38
C GLN A 121 4.93 27.41 6.04
N LEU A 122 5.79 26.61 5.39
CA LEU A 122 7.15 26.33 5.86
C LEU A 122 8.01 27.59 5.95
N GLN A 123 7.89 28.51 4.98
CA GLN A 123 8.62 29.78 4.97
C GLN A 123 8.14 30.74 6.06
N GLN A 124 6.86 30.68 6.42
CA GLN A 124 6.29 31.53 7.48
C GLN A 124 6.71 31.08 8.88
N LEU A 125 7.08 29.80 9.05
CA LEU A 125 7.46 29.22 10.33
C LEU A 125 8.72 29.88 10.94
N ASP A 126 9.62 30.41 10.10
CA ASP A 126 10.80 31.14 10.56
C ASP A 126 10.43 32.40 11.35
N ASN A 127 9.34 33.05 10.96
CA ASN A 127 8.85 34.28 11.57
C ASN A 127 7.97 34.04 12.81
N HIS A 128 7.72 32.79 13.20
CA HIS A 128 6.86 32.49 14.35
C HIS A 128 7.58 32.86 15.67
N PRO A 129 7.07 33.83 16.45
CA PRO A 129 7.80 34.42 17.58
C PRO A 129 7.81 33.57 18.85
N HIS A 130 6.97 32.52 18.92
CA HIS A 130 6.72 31.74 20.15
C HIS A 130 7.27 30.30 20.13
N MET A 131 8.09 29.93 19.15
CA MET A 131 8.68 28.59 19.05
C MET A 131 10.20 28.62 19.26
N SER A 132 10.73 27.63 19.98
CA SER A 132 12.18 27.43 20.08
C SER A 132 12.77 27.03 18.72
N ALA A 133 14.10 27.14 18.58
CA ALA A 133 14.79 26.72 17.37
C ALA A 133 14.60 25.21 17.10
N GLU A 134 14.66 24.39 18.14
CA GLU A 134 14.45 22.94 18.02
C GLU A 134 13.02 22.61 17.58
N GLN A 135 12.02 23.24 18.20
CA GLN A 135 10.61 23.05 17.84
C GLN A 135 10.31 23.46 16.40
N LYS A 136 10.89 24.59 15.95
CA LYS A 136 10.79 25.00 14.54
C LYS A 136 11.40 23.95 13.63
N GLN A 137 12.60 23.46 13.94
CA GLN A 137 13.28 22.50 13.08
C GLN A 137 12.52 21.17 12.98
N GLU A 138 11.96 20.69 14.09
CA GLU A 138 11.13 19.48 14.10
C GLU A 138 9.87 19.64 13.23
N MET A 139 9.16 20.76 13.39
CA MET A 139 8.00 21.09 12.57
C MET A 139 8.36 21.20 11.07
N LYS A 140 9.51 21.81 10.74
CA LYS A 140 10.00 21.86 9.35
C LYS A 140 10.23 20.48 8.79
N ASN A 141 10.88 19.60 9.54
CA ASN A 141 11.18 18.25 9.12
C ASN A 141 9.89 17.46 8.85
N MET A 142 8.89 17.59 9.73
CA MET A 142 7.59 16.97 9.57
C MET A 142 6.88 17.48 8.31
N MET A 143 6.80 18.80 8.12
CA MET A 143 6.17 19.37 6.92
C MET A 143 6.87 18.96 5.62
N LEU A 144 8.22 18.92 5.61
CA LEU A 144 8.97 18.44 4.47
C LEU A 144 8.69 16.96 4.17
N ALA A 145 8.59 16.12 5.21
CA ALA A 145 8.20 14.72 5.04
C ALA A 145 6.78 14.60 4.44
N THR A 146 5.83 15.40 4.91
CA THR A 146 4.46 15.45 4.36
C THR A 146 4.46 15.89 2.90
N ILE A 147 5.20 16.94 2.54
CA ILE A 147 5.31 17.40 1.14
C ILE A 147 5.86 16.28 0.25
N ASN A 148 6.94 15.60 0.67
CA ASN A 148 7.51 14.49 -0.10
C ASN A 148 6.49 13.35 -0.27
N MET A 149 5.72 13.03 0.76
CA MET A 149 4.68 12.00 0.70
C MET A 149 3.56 12.37 -0.28
N ILE A 150 3.05 13.61 -0.20
CA ILE A 150 2.07 14.15 -1.14
C ILE A 150 2.58 14.05 -2.57
N GLU A 151 3.82 14.47 -2.82
CA GLU A 151 4.42 14.41 -4.16
C GLU A 151 4.54 12.98 -4.68
N ARG A 152 4.91 12.01 -3.84
CA ARG A 152 4.90 10.59 -4.21
C ARG A 152 3.51 10.11 -4.60
N PHE A 153 2.48 10.44 -3.83
CA PHE A 153 1.12 10.01 -4.14
C PHE A 153 0.51 10.71 -5.36
N ARG A 154 0.91 11.95 -5.65
CA ARG A 154 0.53 12.62 -6.91
C ARG A 154 1.13 11.95 -8.15
N GLN A 155 2.22 11.21 -7.99
CA GLN A 155 2.86 10.45 -9.08
C GLN A 155 2.27 9.05 -9.28
N VAL A 156 1.32 8.62 -8.43
CA VAL A 156 0.64 7.33 -8.61
C VAL A 156 -0.13 7.34 -9.94
N PRO A 157 0.00 6.29 -10.78
CA PRO A 157 -0.67 6.22 -12.06
C PRO A 157 -2.19 6.38 -11.96
N ASP A 158 -2.78 7.12 -12.90
CA ASP A 158 -4.25 7.29 -12.98
C ASP A 158 -4.96 5.96 -13.20
N ALA A 159 -4.33 5.01 -13.90
CA ALA A 159 -4.85 3.67 -14.10
C ALA A 159 -5.05 2.92 -12.77
N ASP A 160 -4.10 3.02 -11.84
CA ASP A 160 -4.20 2.38 -10.53
C ASP A 160 -5.29 3.04 -9.66
N VAL A 161 -5.38 4.37 -9.70
CA VAL A 161 -6.46 5.12 -9.03
C VAL A 161 -7.83 4.74 -9.59
N ALA A 162 -7.95 4.56 -10.91
CA ALA A 162 -9.17 4.11 -11.55
C ALA A 162 -9.52 2.66 -11.19
N ALA A 163 -8.52 1.78 -11.11
CA ALA A 163 -8.71 0.37 -10.82
C ALA A 163 -9.31 0.11 -9.43
N ILE A 164 -8.98 0.95 -8.43
CA ILE A 164 -9.53 0.80 -7.08
C ILE A 164 -10.92 1.39 -6.89
N GLN A 165 -11.43 2.22 -7.81
CA GLN A 165 -12.72 2.91 -7.66
C GLN A 165 -13.88 1.95 -7.30
N PRO A 166 -14.03 0.77 -7.93
CA PRO A 166 -15.12 -0.16 -7.58
C PRO A 166 -14.98 -0.77 -6.18
N TYR A 167 -13.78 -0.70 -5.58
CA TYR A 167 -13.43 -1.33 -4.31
C TYR A 167 -13.34 -0.33 -3.15
N LEU A 168 -13.51 0.98 -3.40
CA LEU A 168 -13.33 2.02 -2.37
C LEU A 168 -14.13 1.75 -1.10
N SER A 169 -15.39 1.32 -1.19
CA SER A 169 -16.19 1.02 0.01
C SER A 169 -15.59 -0.12 0.86
N GLN A 170 -14.94 -1.11 0.25
CA GLN A 170 -14.28 -2.20 0.99
C GLN A 170 -12.94 -1.73 1.56
N LEU A 171 -12.22 -0.91 0.80
CA LEU A 171 -10.96 -0.31 1.20
C LEU A 171 -11.17 0.68 2.37
N ASP A 172 -12.24 1.46 2.36
CA ASP A 172 -12.65 2.37 3.44
C ASP A 172 -12.95 1.58 4.72
N GLN A 173 -13.63 0.44 4.62
CA GLN A 173 -13.89 -0.42 5.79
C GLN A 173 -12.61 -0.99 6.36
N LEU A 174 -11.71 -1.46 5.48
CA LEU A 174 -10.46 -2.10 5.89
C LEU A 174 -9.43 -1.09 6.45
N MET A 175 -9.38 0.12 5.89
CA MET A 175 -8.36 1.14 6.23
C MET A 175 -8.89 2.27 7.12
N GLY A 176 -10.22 2.46 7.17
CA GLY A 176 -10.87 3.53 7.94
C GLY A 176 -11.22 3.17 9.38
N ASP A 177 -11.26 1.88 9.74
CA ASP A 177 -11.56 1.38 11.10
C ASP A 177 -10.43 1.67 12.13
N GLY A 178 -9.47 2.52 11.78
CA GLY A 178 -8.50 3.10 12.71
C GLY A 178 -8.89 4.47 13.28
N SER A 179 -10.04 5.04 12.92
CA SER A 179 -10.42 6.42 13.28
C SER A 179 -11.65 6.58 14.19
N GLU A 180 -12.27 5.50 14.68
CA GLU A 180 -13.34 5.59 15.68
C GLU A 180 -13.22 4.51 16.77
N SER A 181 -12.60 4.88 17.89
CA SER A 181 -12.79 4.29 19.23
C SER A 181 -12.34 5.27 20.31
#